data_AF-A0A955NN90-F1
#
_entry.id   AF-A0A955NN90-F1
#
_cell.length_a   1.000
_cell.length_b   1.000
_cell.length_c   1.000
_cell.angle_alpha   90.00
_cell.angle_beta   90.00
_cell.angle_gamma   90.00
#
_symmetry.space_group_name_H-M   'P 1'
#
loop_
_entity.id
_entity.type
_entity.pdbx_description
1 polymer ?
#
loop_
_entity_poly.entity_id
_entity_poly.type
_entity_poly.pdbx_seq_one_letter_code
_entity_poly.pdbx_strand_id
1 'polypeptide(L)' 'YGAACLAGIGFTMSLFVSELAFTDDLLVDEAKIGILVASLISGVWGYLVLMVTLPKAEN' A
#
# COMPACT_ATOMS: atom_id res chain seq x y z
N TYR A 1 -11.27 6.80 9.54
CA TYR A 1 -9.82 6.51 9.57
C TYR A 1 -9.42 5.31 8.71
N GLY A 2 -10.15 4.19 8.69
CA GLY A 2 -9.80 3.01 7.86
C GLY A 2 -9.57 3.28 6.36
N ALA A 3 -10.34 4.19 5.75
CA ALA A 3 -10.13 4.61 4.36
C ALA A 3 -8.75 5.30 4.12
N ALA A 4 -8.21 6.00 5.12
CA ALA A 4 -6.88 6.61 5.02
C ALA A 4 -5.76 5.55 5.07
N CYS A 5 -5.97 4.44 5.80
CA CYS A 5 -5.05 3.30 5.77
C CYS A 5 -5.07 2.56 4.41
N LEU A 6 -6.21 2.55 3.71
CA LEU A 6 -6.30 2.02 2.34
C LEU A 6 -5.70 2.98 1.30
N ALA A 7 -5.68 4.29 1.56
CA ALA A 7 -5.01 5.27 0.70
C ALA A 7 -3.48 5.06 0.60
N GLY A 8 -2.89 4.30 1.53
CA GLY A 8 -1.48 3.88 1.47
C GLY A 8 -1.18 2.80 0.43
N ILE A 9 -2.18 2.24 -0.26
CA ILE A 9 -2.00 1.29 -1.37
C ILE A 9 -1.63 2.08 -2.64
N GLY A 10 -0.42 2.67 -2.62
CA GLY A 10 0.09 3.55 -3.67
C GLY A 10 0.87 2.83 -4.77
N PHE A 11 0.63 1.53 -5.00
CA PHE A 11 1.46 0.65 -5.84
C PHE A 11 2.01 1.33 -7.10
N THR A 12 1.13 1.85 -7.97
CA THR A 12 1.52 2.45 -9.25
C THR A 12 2.25 3.78 -9.12
N MET A 13 1.85 4.64 -8.18
CA MET A 13 2.51 5.93 -7.95
C MET A 13 3.87 5.76 -7.27
N SER A 14 3.99 4.83 -6.32
CA SER A 14 5.23 4.52 -5.63
C SER A 14 6.25 3.90 -6.58
N LEU A 15 5.83 3.03 -7.50
CA LEU A 15 6.70 2.48 -8.53
C LEU A 15 7.27 3.56 -9.45
N PHE A 16 6.42 4.49 -9.90
CA PHE A 16 6.87 5.63 -10.70
C PHE A 16 7.87 6.52 -9.95
N VAL A 17 7.62 6.81 -8.67
CA VAL A 17 8.56 7.57 -7.83
C VAL A 17 9.88 6.80 -7.67
N SER A 18 9.85 5.49 -7.55
CA SER A 18 11.05 4.66 -7.42
C SER A 18 11.92 4.71 -8.68
N GLU A 19 11.32 4.70 -9.86
CA GLU A 19 12.03 4.83 -11.15
C GLU A 19 12.63 6.22 -11.34
N LEU A 20 12.04 7.27 -10.76
CA LEU A 20 12.61 8.62 -10.76
C LEU A 20 13.70 8.82 -9.70
N ALA A 21 13.60 8.11 -8.57
CA ALA A 21 14.48 8.29 -7.42
C ALA A 21 15.82 7.55 -7.55
N PHE A 22 15.85 6.43 -8.28
CA PHE A 22 17.03 5.58 -8.39
C PHE A 22 17.39 5.36 -9.87
N THR A 23 18.69 5.46 -10.16
CA THR A 23 19.25 5.21 -11.50
C THR A 23 19.92 3.83 -11.60
N ASP A 24 20.16 3.17 -10.46
CA ASP A 24 20.70 1.81 -10.38
C ASP A 24 19.55 0.80 -10.37
N ASP A 25 19.57 -0.13 -11.33
CA ASP A 25 18.55 -1.16 -11.49
C ASP A 25 18.39 -2.05 -10.25
N LEU A 26 19.49 -2.32 -9.51
CA LEU A 26 19.42 -3.12 -8.28
C LEU A 26 18.63 -2.42 -7.18
N LEU A 27 18.80 -1.10 -7.04
CA LEU A 27 18.05 -0.31 -6.05
C LEU A 27 16.59 -0.17 -6.44
N VAL A 28 16.30 -0.05 -7.73
CA VAL A 28 14.92 -0.02 -8.26
C VAL A 28 14.22 -1.35 -7.95
N ASP A 29 14.87 -2.49 -8.15
CA ASP A 29 14.28 -3.80 -7.88
C ASP A 29 14.06 -4.05 -6.38
N GLU A 30 14.98 -3.63 -5.51
CA GLU A 30 14.79 -3.70 -4.06
C GLU A 30 13.60 -2.83 -3.62
N ALA A 31 13.49 -1.62 -4.17
CA ALA A 31 12.39 -0.70 -3.88
C ALA A 31 11.04 -1.25 -4.37
N LYS A 32 10.97 -1.91 -5.55
CA LYS A 32 9.76 -2.60 -6.03
C LYS A 32 9.26 -3.63 -5.01
N ILE A 33 10.16 -4.45 -4.48
CA ILE A 33 9.81 -5.46 -3.46
C ILE A 33 9.33 -4.77 -2.19
N GLY A 34 10.01 -3.71 -1.74
CA GLY A 34 9.59 -2.92 -0.58
C GLY A 34 8.17 -2.35 -0.74
N ILE A 35 7.87 -1.76 -1.91
CA ILE A 35 6.56 -1.19 -2.24
C ILE A 35 5.46 -2.25 -2.25
N LEU A 36 5.74 -3.44 -2.82
CA LEU A 36 4.81 -4.56 -2.82
C LEU A 36 4.46 -5.01 -1.39
N VAL A 37 5.47 -5.19 -0.55
CA VAL A 37 5.29 -5.63 0.84
C VAL A 37 4.55 -4.57 1.65
N ALA A 38 4.93 -3.30 1.52
CA ALA A 38 4.26 -2.19 2.22
C ALA A 38 2.80 -2.04 1.79
N SER A 39 2.51 -2.17 0.49
CA SER A 39 1.14 -2.12 -0.04
C SER A 39 0.28 -3.25 0.50
N LEU A 40 0.84 -4.47 0.61
CA LEU A 40 0.15 -5.62 1.18
C LEU A 40 -0.18 -5.39 2.66
N ILE A 41 0.80 -4.90 3.44
CA ILE A 41 0.61 -4.59 4.86
C ILE A 41 -0.45 -3.51 5.03
N SER A 42 -0.39 -2.43 4.23
CA SER A 42 -1.38 -1.34 4.28
C SER A 42 -2.78 -1.82 3.91
N GLY A 43 -2.90 -2.72 2.92
CA GLY A 43 -4.17 -3.32 2.53
C GLY A 43 -4.77 -4.21 3.61
N VAL A 44 -3.98 -5.10 4.19
CA VAL A 44 -4.41 -5.98 5.30
C VAL A 44 -4.81 -5.14 6.51
N TRP A 45 -3.97 -4.18 6.91
CA TRP A 45 -4.25 -3.32 8.05
C TRP A 45 -5.48 -2.44 7.82
N GLY A 46 -5.58 -1.81 6.66
CA GLY A 46 -6.73 -1.01 6.26
C GLY A 46 -8.02 -1.82 6.25
N TYR A 47 -7.98 -3.05 5.73
CA TYR A 47 -9.12 -3.97 5.74
C TYR A 47 -9.53 -4.37 7.16
N LEU A 48 -8.59 -4.75 8.03
CA LEU A 48 -8.87 -5.11 9.42
C LEU A 48 -9.50 -3.94 10.18
N VAL A 49 -8.95 -2.73 10.03
CA VAL A 49 -9.51 -1.52 10.64
C VAL A 49 -10.91 -1.25 10.10
N LEU A 50 -11.12 -1.37 8.79
CA LEU A 50 -12.43 -1.17 8.18
C LEU A 50 -13.45 -2.20 8.68
N MET A 51 -13.05 -3.46 8.83
CA MET A 51 -13.90 -4.54 9.32
C MET A 51 -14.33 -4.34 10.78
N VAL A 52 -13.46 -3.81 11.63
CA VAL A 52 -13.78 -3.50 13.03
C VAL A 52 -14.63 -2.23 13.16
N THR A 53 -14.49 -1.29 12.23
CA THR A 53 -15.14 0.04 12.32
C THR A 53 -16.42 0.17 11.49
N LEU A 54 -16.61 -0.64 10.44
CA LEU A 54 -17.85 -0.66 9.68
C LEU A 54 -18.93 -1.39 10.48
N PRO A 55 -20.09 -0.76 10.72
CA PRO A 55 -21.26 -1.46 11.22
C PRO A 55 -21.63 -2.57 10.24
N LYS A 56 -21.87 -3.78 10.75
CA LYS A 56 -22.34 -4.92 9.96
C LYS A 56 -23.65 -4.50 9.26
N ALA A 57 -23.63 -4.39 7.94
CA ALA A 57 -24.83 -4.08 7.17
C ALA A 57 -25.89 -5.16 7.47
N GLU A 58 -26.96 -4.77 8.14
CA GLU A 58 -28.17 -5.57 8.33
C GLU A 58 -28.88 -5.66 6.96
N ASN A 59 -29.22 -6.88 6.54
CA ASN A 59 -29.85 -7.17 5.25
C ASN A 59 -31.30 -6.70 5.20
#